data_AF-Q5LCZ5-F1
#
_entry.id   AF-Q5LCZ5-F1
#
_cell.length_a   1.000
_cell.length_b   1.000
_cell.length_c   1.000
_cell.angle_alpha   90.00
_cell.angle_beta   90.00
_cell.angle_gamma   90.00
#
_symmetry.space_group_name_H-M   'P 1'
#
loop_
_entity.id
_entity.type
_entity.pdbx_description
1 polymer ?
#
loop_
_entity_poly.entity_id
_entity_poly.type
_entity_poly.pdbx_seq_one_letter_code
_entity_poly.pdbx_strand_id
1 'polypeptide(L)'
;MIKKENKIFVVISPDPVEREQLIARLAVRLGFAKIPSDALKIISKDIYSFDLATAYFVLCSNYHFRGSIVTTQRLYELAARGICVCVGVKSLPREYELVSQVFYPNDLR
;
A
#
# COMPACT_ATOMS: atom_id res chain seq x y z
N MET A 1 2.33 9.59 -23.39
CA MET A 1 2.54 9.93 -21.95
C MET A 1 1.83 8.87 -21.13
N ILE A 2 2.55 8.04 -20.38
CA ILE A 2 1.92 7.06 -19.47
C ILE A 2 1.19 7.87 -18.39
N LYS A 3 -0.14 7.77 -18.31
CA LYS A 3 -0.90 8.41 -17.23
C LYS A 3 -0.61 7.64 -15.95
N LYS A 4 -0.11 8.32 -14.92
CA LYS A 4 0.02 7.73 -13.58
C LYS A 4 -1.38 7.35 -13.10
N GLU A 5 -1.62 6.06 -12.89
CA GLU A 5 -2.88 5.61 -12.33
C GLU A 5 -2.87 5.88 -10.82
N ASN A 6 -3.76 6.75 -10.39
CA ASN A 6 -3.96 7.12 -8.99
C ASN A 6 -4.76 6.02 -8.26
N LYS A 7 -4.19 4.82 -8.20
CA LYS A 7 -4.75 3.63 -7.57
C LYS A 7 -4.03 3.30 -6.27
N ILE A 8 -4.68 2.51 -5.41
CA ILE A 8 -4.04 1.96 -4.22
C ILE A 8 -3.08 0.86 -4.66
N PHE A 9 -1.81 0.95 -4.27
CA PHE A 9 -0.84 -0.13 -4.42
C PHE A 9 -1.17 -1.24 -3.42
N VAL A 10 -1.41 -2.46 -3.90
CA VAL A 10 -1.76 -3.61 -3.04
C VAL A 10 -0.73 -4.70 -3.20
N VAL A 11 -0.01 -4.99 -2.12
CA VAL A 11 0.95 -6.10 -2.06
C VAL A 11 0.25 -7.33 -1.48
N ILE A 12 0.22 -8.41 -2.24
CA ILE A 12 -0.44 -9.66 -1.82
C ILE A 12 0.60 -10.69 -1.40
N SER A 13 0.58 -11.09 -0.12
CA SER A 13 1.27 -12.30 0.35
C SER A 13 0.63 -12.84 1.64
N PRO A 14 0.55 -14.17 1.81
CA PRO A 14 0.08 -14.79 3.05
C PRO A 14 1.03 -14.52 4.22
N ASP A 15 2.34 -14.39 3.98
CA ASP A 15 3.36 -14.16 5.00
C ASP A 15 3.49 -12.66 5.33
N PRO A 16 3.24 -12.22 6.58
CA PRO A 16 3.40 -10.83 6.97
C PRO A 16 4.83 -10.31 6.80
N VAL A 17 5.86 -11.15 6.99
CA VAL A 17 7.26 -10.71 6.86
C VAL A 17 7.59 -10.45 5.39
N GLU A 18 7.21 -11.38 4.51
CA GLU A 18 7.35 -11.20 3.07
C GLU A 18 6.60 -9.95 2.58
N ARG A 19 5.36 -9.70 3.03
CA ARG A 19 4.62 -8.47 2.66
C ARG A 19 5.37 -7.20 3.02
N GLU A 20 5.91 -7.12 4.23
CA GLU A 20 6.65 -5.95 4.69
C GLU A 20 7.91 -5.72 3.84
N GLN A 21 8.63 -6.78 3.50
CA GLN A 21 9.79 -6.72 2.61
C GLN A 21 9.43 -6.29 1.18
N LEU A 22 8.33 -6.81 0.64
CA LEU A 22 7.84 -6.44 -0.70
C LEU A 22 7.40 -4.98 -0.75
N ILE A 23 6.70 -4.48 0.27
CA ILE A 23 6.35 -3.06 0.39
C ILE A 23 7.61 -2.20 0.49
N ALA A 24 8.62 -2.65 1.24
CA ALA A 24 9.90 -1.93 1.34
C ALA A 24 10.59 -1.79 -0.02
N ARG A 25 10.62 -2.87 -0.82
CA ARG A 25 11.14 -2.83 -2.21
C ARG A 25 10.32 -1.91 -3.10
N LEU A 26 8.99 -1.98 -3.00
CA LEU A 26 8.10 -1.10 -3.75
C LEU A 26 8.31 0.37 -3.37
N ALA A 27 8.48 0.68 -2.10
CA ALA A 27 8.76 2.04 -1.62
C ALA A 27 10.10 2.58 -2.17
N VAL A 28 11.13 1.73 -2.28
CA VAL A 28 12.39 2.09 -2.96
C VAL A 28 12.15 2.38 -4.45
N ARG A 29 11.42 1.50 -5.15
CA ARG A 29 11.08 1.70 -6.58
C ARG A 29 10.25 2.96 -6.83
N LEU A 30 9.40 3.33 -5.88
CA LEU A 30 8.60 4.56 -5.90
C LEU A 30 9.38 5.81 -5.46
N GLY A 31 10.62 5.65 -4.98
CA GLY A 31 11.50 6.76 -4.59
C GLY A 31 11.32 7.29 -3.17
N PHE A 32 10.57 6.60 -2.29
CA PHE A 32 10.41 6.98 -0.88
C PHE A 32 11.65 6.70 -0.03
N ALA A 33 12.49 5.76 -0.46
CA ALA A 33 13.71 5.38 0.22
C ALA A 33 14.79 4.97 -0.79
N LYS A 34 16.06 5.05 -0.39
CA LYS A 34 17.19 4.59 -1.23
C LYS A 34 17.44 3.08 -1.12
N ILE A 35 17.21 2.53 0.07
CA ILE A 35 17.43 1.11 0.39
C ILE A 35 16.24 0.54 1.18
N PRO A 36 15.97 -0.78 1.09
CA PRO A 36 14.83 -1.39 1.77
C PRO A 36 14.82 -1.19 3.29
N SER A 37 15.99 -1.18 3.94
CA SER A 37 16.10 -0.98 5.39
C SER A 37 15.64 0.41 5.85
N ASP A 38 15.73 1.42 5.00
CA ASP A 38 15.18 2.75 5.29
C ASP A 38 13.68 2.78 5.05
N ALA A 39 13.20 2.10 4.00
CA ALA A 39 11.77 1.95 3.75
C ALA A 39 11.05 1.25 4.93
N LEU A 40 11.68 0.26 5.56
CA LEU A 40 11.14 -0.41 6.74
C LEU A 40 10.82 0.54 7.91
N LYS A 41 11.51 1.68 8.01
CA LYS A 41 11.28 2.66 9.10
C LYS A 41 10.02 3.50 8.89
N ILE A 42 9.52 3.59 7.66
CA ILE A 42 8.35 4.40 7.29
C ILE A 42 7.11 3.54 6.97
N ILE A 43 7.25 2.22 7.04
CA ILE A 43 6.14 1.27 6.96
C ILE A 43 5.55 1.11 8.35
N SER A 44 4.23 1.21 8.45
CA SER A 44 3.51 0.81 9.66
C SER A 44 2.87 -0.57 9.49
N LYS A 45 2.65 -1.24 10.61
CA LYS A 45 1.92 -2.51 10.64
C LYS A 45 0.41 -2.33 10.60
N ASP A 46 -0.09 -1.17 11.03
CA ASP A 46 -1.52 -0.91 11.14
C ASP A 46 -1.88 0.43 10.49
N ILE A 47 -3.04 0.48 9.86
CA ILE A 47 -3.55 1.70 9.23
C ILE A 47 -3.90 2.77 10.26
N TYR A 48 -4.25 2.37 11.49
CA TYR A 48 -4.64 3.30 12.54
C TYR A 48 -3.47 4.09 13.13
N SER A 49 -2.22 3.76 12.77
CA SER A 49 -1.06 4.59 13.14
C SER A 49 -0.96 5.87 12.32
N PHE A 50 -1.73 6.00 11.23
CA PHE A 50 -1.70 7.16 10.35
C PHE A 50 -2.84 8.11 10.68
N ASP A 51 -2.53 9.40 10.77
CA ASP A 51 -3.55 10.44 10.61
C ASP A 51 -3.84 10.64 9.11
N LEU A 52 -4.88 9.98 8.63
CA LEU A 52 -5.28 10.03 7.22
C LEU A 52 -5.65 11.44 6.73
N ALA A 53 -5.93 12.39 7.63
CA ALA A 53 -6.24 13.77 7.24
C ALA A 53 -5.00 14.54 6.77
N THR A 54 -3.81 14.19 7.30
CA THR A 54 -2.56 14.94 7.10
C THR A 54 -1.46 14.10 6.43
N ALA A 55 -1.69 12.81 6.21
CA ALA A 55 -0.71 11.91 5.61
C ALA A 55 -0.34 12.27 4.16
N TYR A 56 0.96 12.37 3.88
CA TYR A 56 1.51 12.55 2.52
C TYR A 56 1.77 11.23 1.79
N PHE A 57 1.82 10.12 2.53
CA PHE A 57 1.85 8.77 2.02
C PHE A 57 1.35 7.81 3.11
N VAL A 58 0.91 6.63 2.69
CA VAL A 58 0.51 5.54 3.58
C VAL A 58 1.21 4.28 3.11
N LEU A 59 2.06 3.70 3.95
CA LEU A 59 2.67 2.40 3.72
C LEU A 59 2.29 1.50 4.90
N CYS A 60 1.35 0.57 4.67
CA CYS A 60 0.84 -0.30 5.71
C CYS A 60 1.05 -1.77 5.34
N SER A 61 1.70 -2.57 6.18
CA SER A 61 2.01 -3.98 5.86
C SER A 61 0.88 -4.97 6.18
N ASN A 62 -0.14 -4.56 6.93
CA ASN A 62 -1.27 -5.42 7.23
C ASN A 62 -2.59 -4.63 7.19
N TYR A 63 -3.35 -4.85 6.12
CA TYR A 63 -4.63 -4.21 5.91
C TYR A 63 -5.72 -5.22 5.59
N HIS A 64 -6.93 -4.92 6.03
CA HIS A 64 -8.13 -5.70 5.75
C HIS A 64 -9.18 -4.79 5.13
N PHE A 65 -9.37 -4.91 3.81
CA PHE A 65 -10.36 -4.11 3.06
C PHE A 65 -11.79 -4.25 3.58
N ARG A 66 -12.15 -5.42 4.13
CA ARG A 66 -13.48 -5.64 4.74
C ARG A 66 -13.55 -5.28 6.22
N GLY A 67 -12.44 -4.84 6.83
CA GLY A 67 -12.38 -4.48 8.24
C GLY A 67 -13.05 -3.13 8.56
N SER A 68 -12.99 -2.17 7.63
CA SER A 68 -13.67 -0.88 7.77
C SER A 68 -13.89 -0.24 6.40
N ILE A 69 -15.16 -0.14 6.00
CA ILE A 69 -15.57 0.47 4.72
C ILE A 69 -15.18 1.97 4.70
N VAL A 70 -15.38 2.67 5.81
CA VAL A 70 -15.06 4.10 5.94
C VAL A 70 -13.56 4.36 5.77
N THR A 71 -12.71 3.52 6.38
CA THR A 71 -11.26 3.64 6.24
C THR A 71 -10.84 3.37 4.79
N THR A 72 -11.45 2.36 4.15
CA THR A 72 -11.17 2.01 2.76
C THR A 72 -11.53 3.17 1.81
N GLN A 73 -12.71 3.79 2.01
CA GLN A 73 -13.11 4.97 1.25
C GLN A 73 -12.08 6.11 1.37
N ARG A 74 -11.61 6.41 2.59
CA ARG A 74 -10.59 7.44 2.80
C ARG A 74 -9.28 7.12 2.06
N LEU A 75 -8.86 5.85 2.06
CA LEU A 75 -7.68 5.43 1.30
C LEU A 75 -7.86 5.64 -0.21
N TYR A 76 -9.06 5.41 -0.75
CA TYR A 76 -9.36 5.72 -2.14
C TYR A 76 -9.33 7.22 -2.42
N GLU A 77 -9.88 8.05 -1.52
CA GLU A 77 -9.83 9.50 -1.66
C GLU A 77 -8.39 10.03 -1.65
N LEU A 78 -7.53 9.49 -0.79
CA LEU A 78 -6.10 9.79 -0.79
C LEU A 78 -5.44 9.41 -2.11
N ALA A 79 -5.66 8.18 -2.59
CA ALA A 79 -5.13 7.73 -3.87
C ALA A 79 -5.59 8.64 -5.02
N ALA A 80 -6.89 8.97 -5.08
CA ALA A 80 -7.46 9.85 -6.09
C ALA A 80 -6.84 11.26 -6.07
N ARG A 81 -6.51 11.79 -4.89
CA ARG A 81 -5.77 13.06 -4.70
C ARG A 81 -4.29 12.98 -5.08
N GLY A 82 -3.80 11.81 -5.49
CA GLY A 82 -2.40 11.59 -5.89
C GLY A 82 -1.47 11.27 -4.72
N ILE A 83 -2.01 11.04 -3.53
CA ILE A 83 -1.25 10.58 -2.36
C ILE A 83 -0.94 9.09 -2.53
N CYS A 84 0.30 8.70 -2.26
CA CYS A 84 0.70 7.31 -2.40
C CYS A 84 0.11 6.48 -1.27
N VAL A 85 -0.72 5.49 -1.61
CA VAL A 85 -1.27 4.53 -0.67
C VAL A 85 -0.80 3.15 -1.07
N CYS A 86 -0.05 2.49 -0.19
CA CYS A 86 0.40 1.11 -0.33
C CYS A 86 -0.07 0.30 0.88
N VAL A 87 -0.75 -0.81 0.61
CA VAL A 87 -1.29 -1.70 1.64
C VAL A 87 -0.91 -3.16 1.36
N GLY A 88 -0.48 -3.86 2.41
CA GLY A 88 -0.21 -5.29 2.39
C GLY A 88 -1.42 -6.08 2.83
N VAL A 89 -1.85 -7.06 2.02
CA VAL A 89 -3.02 -7.90 2.32
C VAL A 89 -2.72 -9.38 2.09
N LYS A 90 -3.44 -10.25 2.80
CA LYS A 90 -3.39 -11.70 2.55
C LYS A 90 -4.07 -12.09 1.25
N SER A 91 -5.19 -11.43 0.96
CA SER A 91 -5.97 -11.58 -0.27
C SER A 91 -6.71 -10.28 -0.55
N LEU A 92 -6.84 -9.95 -1.84
CA LEU A 92 -7.62 -8.80 -2.29
C LEU A 92 -9.04 -9.29 -2.64
N PRO A 93 -10.09 -8.72 -2.03
CA PRO A 93 -11.45 -8.99 -2.46
C PRO A 93 -11.71 -8.42 -3.87
N ARG A 94 -12.46 -9.17 -4.70
CA ARG A 94 -12.70 -8.84 -6.11
C ARG A 94 -13.27 -7.44 -6.32
N GLU A 95 -14.13 -6.99 -5.40
CA GLU A 95 -14.75 -5.67 -5.43
C GLU A 95 -13.75 -4.50 -5.42
N TYR A 96 -12.51 -4.74 -4.96
CA TYR A 96 -11.48 -3.71 -4.85
C TYR A 96 -10.41 -3.78 -5.95
N GLU A 97 -10.46 -4.77 -6.86
CA GLU A 97 -9.47 -4.93 -7.94
C GLU A 97 -9.43 -3.73 -8.89
N LEU A 98 -10.57 -3.12 -9.19
CA LEU A 98 -10.66 -1.99 -10.13
C LEU A 98 -9.89 -0.75 -9.66
N VAL A 99 -9.85 -0.56 -8.34
CA VAL A 99 -9.31 0.62 -7.66
C VAL A 99 -7.93 0.36 -7.06
N SER A 100 -7.39 -0.83 -7.31
CA SER A 100 -6.10 -1.29 -6.82
C SER A 100 -5.16 -1.61 -7.97
N GLN A 101 -3.87 -1.33 -7.75
CA GLN A 101 -2.78 -1.85 -8.56
C GLN A 101 -2.10 -2.94 -7.75
N VAL A 102 -2.21 -4.18 -8.22
CA VAL A 102 -1.79 -5.36 -7.47
C VAL A 102 -0.34 -5.72 -7.78
N PHE A 103 0.39 -6.13 -6.75
CA PHE A 103 1.75 -6.64 -6.82
C PHE A 103 1.83 -7.98 -6.10
N TYR A 104 2.29 -8.99 -6.83
CA TYR A 104 2.62 -10.30 -6.29
C TYR A 104 4.11 -10.39 -5.98
N PRO A 105 4.56 -11.37 -5.18
CA PRO A 105 5.98 -11.53 -4.85
C PRO A 105 6.88 -11.64 -6.07
N ASN A 106 6.39 -12.20 -7.19
CA ASN A 106 7.16 -12.34 -8.43
C ASN A 106 7.36 -11.01 -9.18
N ASP A 107 6.52 -10.00 -8.95
CA ASP A 107 6.58 -8.70 -9.66
C ASP A 107 7.64 -7.74 -9.09
N LEU A 108 8.13 -8.05 -7.89
CA LEU A 108 9.04 -7.23 -7.08
C LEU A 108 10.32 -7.98 -6.69
N ARG A 109 10.62 -9.07 -7.40
CA ARG A 109 11.88 -9.80 -7.26
C ARG A 109 13.06 -9.06 -7.86
#